data_AF-A0A1V4PK88-F1
#
_entry.id   AF-A0A1V4PK88-F1
#
_cell.length_a   1.000
_cell.length_b   1.000
_cell.length_c   1.000
_cell.angle_alpha   90.00
_cell.angle_beta   90.00
_cell.angle_gamma   90.00
#
_symmetry.space_group_name_H-M   'P 1'
#
loop_
_entity.id
_entity.type
_entity.pdbx_description
1 polymer ?
#
loop_
_entity_poly.entity_id
_entity_poly.type
_entity_poly.pdbx_seq_one_letter_code
_entity_poly.pdbx_strand_id
1 'polypeptide(L)'
;ISANLDIIAGEKTRTLMETLSAPKPQPDGSPDPRTPEQICAAAFETIVELAAQGLADTTFSAKPTNGLLWTWSADNPALGGDLQNMGAITEATARMLSCDTTITKIILDPNGVPLSVGEAKRFFTPGQRKALLVR
;
A
#
# COMPACT_ATOMS: atom_id res chain seq x y z
N ILE A 1 3.25 -23.70 0.95
CA ILE A 1 3.46 -22.83 -0.23
C ILE A 1 4.73 -22.03 0.04
N SER A 2 5.65 -21.95 -0.93
CA SER A 2 6.84 -21.10 -0.84
C SER A 2 6.79 -20.09 -1.98
N ALA A 3 7.13 -18.83 -1.70
CA ALA A 3 7.13 -17.74 -2.67
C ALA A 3 8.31 -16.79 -2.40
N ASN A 4 8.88 -16.25 -3.48
CA ASN A 4 9.88 -15.17 -3.42
C ASN A 4 9.21 -13.90 -3.93
N LEU A 5 9.08 -12.90 -3.07
CA LEU A 5 8.47 -11.61 -3.40
C LEU A 5 9.56 -10.60 -3.72
N ASP A 6 9.40 -9.89 -4.83
CA ASP A 6 10.23 -8.71 -5.09
C ASP A 6 9.92 -7.58 -4.09
N ILE A 7 10.74 -6.53 -4.11
CA ILE A 7 10.65 -5.37 -3.19
C ILE A 7 9.23 -4.76 -3.22
N ILE A 8 8.61 -4.68 -4.39
CA ILE A 8 7.31 -4.00 -4.57
C ILE A 8 6.18 -4.90 -4.05
N ALA A 9 6.17 -6.17 -4.46
CA ALA A 9 5.19 -7.14 -4.02
C ALA A 9 5.30 -7.39 -2.51
N GLY A 10 6.52 -7.43 -1.98
CA GLY A 10 6.81 -7.51 -0.56
C GLY A 10 6.25 -6.31 0.21
N GLU A 11 6.48 -5.09 -0.26
CA GLU A 11 5.99 -3.87 0.37
C GLU A 11 4.45 -3.85 0.42
N LYS A 12 3.80 -4.14 -0.71
CA LYS A 12 2.34 -4.20 -0.81
C LYS A 12 1.78 -5.27 0.15
N THR A 13 2.37 -6.45 0.16
CA THR A 13 1.92 -7.56 1.01
C THR A 13 2.07 -7.20 2.49
N ARG A 14 3.22 -6.66 2.91
CA ARG A 14 3.43 -6.27 4.30
C ARG A 14 2.48 -5.15 4.72
N THR A 15 2.31 -4.13 3.89
CA THR A 15 1.38 -3.02 4.15
C THR A 15 -0.05 -3.53 4.36
N LEU A 16 -0.51 -4.45 3.51
CA LEU A 16 -1.84 -5.05 3.63
C LEU A 16 -1.96 -5.90 4.90
N MET A 17 -0.96 -6.71 5.21
CA MET A 17 -0.93 -7.52 6.43
C MET A 17 -0.98 -6.64 7.67
N GLU A 18 -0.14 -5.61 7.78
CA GLU A 18 -0.15 -4.65 8.90
C GLU A 18 -1.52 -3.95 9.04
N THR A 19 -2.10 -3.51 7.92
CA THR A 19 -3.40 -2.84 7.93
C THR A 19 -4.53 -3.76 8.38
N LEU A 20 -4.53 -5.02 7.93
CA LEU A 20 -5.64 -5.96 8.16
C LEU A 20 -5.48 -6.77 9.45
N SER A 21 -4.26 -6.86 9.99
CA SER A 21 -3.96 -7.59 11.23
C SER A 21 -4.10 -6.74 12.50
N ALA A 22 -4.62 -5.52 12.40
CA ALA A 22 -4.97 -4.73 13.58
C ALA A 22 -6.09 -5.42 14.39
N PRO A 23 -5.90 -5.67 15.70
CA PRO A 23 -6.94 -6.23 16.56
C PRO A 23 -8.21 -5.37 16.55
N LYS A 24 -9.37 -6.01 16.46
CA LYS A 24 -10.66 -5.32 16.40
C LYS A 24 -11.41 -5.55 17.71
N PRO A 25 -11.68 -4.51 18.50
CA PRO A 25 -12.52 -4.63 19.68
C PRO A 25 -13.90 -5.19 19.31
N GLN A 26 -14.48 -5.96 20.22
CA GLN A 26 -15.83 -6.47 20.08
C GLN A 26 -16.86 -5.31 20.18
N PRO A 27 -18.11 -5.52 19.73
CA PRO A 27 -19.15 -4.47 19.81
C PRO A 27 -19.43 -3.97 21.23
N ASP A 28 -19.14 -4.79 22.24
CA ASP A 28 -19.23 -4.45 23.67
C ASP A 28 -18.00 -3.71 24.22
N GLY A 29 -16.99 -3.47 23.37
CA GLY A 29 -15.74 -2.80 23.72
C GLY A 29 -14.68 -3.72 24.34
N SER A 30 -14.97 -5.01 24.53
CA SER A 30 -13.97 -5.96 25.02
C SER A 30 -12.86 -6.22 23.99
N PRO A 31 -11.66 -6.64 24.42
CA PRO A 31 -10.56 -6.94 23.50
C PRO A 31 -10.90 -8.04 22.49
N ASP A 32 -10.22 -8.01 21.35
CA ASP A 32 -10.33 -9.07 20.34
C ASP A 32 -9.95 -10.42 20.97
N PRO A 33 -10.83 -11.44 20.92
CA PRO A 33 -10.56 -12.72 21.57
C PRO A 33 -9.59 -13.60 20.77
N ARG A 34 -9.26 -13.22 19.53
CA ARG A 34 -8.39 -13.99 18.64
C ARG A 34 -6.93 -13.81 19.02
N THR A 35 -6.14 -14.88 18.86
CA THR A 35 -4.68 -14.78 19.04
C THR A 35 -4.04 -13.98 17.90
N PRO A 36 -2.82 -13.42 18.07
CA PRO A 36 -2.10 -12.74 17.00
C PRO A 36 -1.98 -13.59 15.72
N GLU A 37 -1.75 -14.90 15.84
CA GLU A 37 -1.67 -15.82 14.71
C GLU A 37 -3.00 -15.96 13.97
N GLN A 38 -4.12 -16.02 14.72
CA GLN A 38 -5.46 -16.10 14.13
C GLN A 38 -5.84 -14.81 13.41
N ILE A 39 -5.48 -13.66 13.96
CA ILE A 39 -5.70 -12.36 13.32
C ILE A 39 -4.87 -12.27 12.02
N CYS A 40 -3.62 -12.70 12.06
CA CYS A 40 -2.73 -12.75 10.90
C CYS A 40 -3.29 -13.69 9.81
N ALA A 41 -3.75 -14.89 10.17
CA ALA A 41 -4.38 -15.83 9.24
C ALA A 41 -5.63 -15.23 8.57
N ALA A 42 -6.51 -14.60 9.36
CA ALA A 42 -7.71 -13.94 8.83
C ALA A 42 -7.37 -12.75 7.92
N ALA A 43 -6.31 -12.01 8.22
CA ALA A 43 -5.82 -10.94 7.35
C ALA A 43 -5.35 -11.50 6.00
N PHE A 44 -4.58 -12.60 6.01
CA PHE A 44 -4.15 -13.27 4.79
C PHE A 44 -5.32 -13.82 3.97
N GLU A 45 -6.29 -14.48 4.61
CA GLU A 45 -7.52 -14.95 3.95
C GLU A 45 -8.26 -13.79 3.27
N THR A 46 -8.40 -12.65 3.95
CA THR A 46 -9.02 -11.45 3.39
C THR A 46 -8.28 -10.95 2.15
N ILE A 47 -6.94 -10.97 2.16
CA ILE A 47 -6.14 -10.56 0.99
C ILE A 47 -6.38 -11.49 -0.20
N VAL A 48 -6.38 -12.82 0.04
CA VAL A 48 -6.61 -13.82 -1.01
C VAL A 48 -8.02 -13.70 -1.58
N GLU A 49 -9.02 -13.50 -0.73
CA GLU A 49 -10.42 -13.30 -1.12
C GLU A 49 -10.59 -12.03 -1.99
N LEU A 50 -9.99 -10.91 -1.59
CA LEU A 50 -9.99 -9.68 -2.38
C LEU A 50 -9.27 -9.85 -3.73
N ALA A 51 -8.17 -10.60 -3.76
CA ALA A 51 -7.45 -10.92 -5.00
C ALA A 51 -8.29 -11.81 -5.93
N ALA A 52 -8.96 -12.82 -5.38
CA ALA A 52 -9.84 -13.71 -6.12
C ALA A 52 -11.04 -12.95 -6.72
N GLN A 53 -11.65 -12.05 -5.96
CA GLN A 53 -12.70 -11.16 -6.46
C GLN A 53 -12.20 -10.28 -7.61
N GLY A 54 -10.98 -9.72 -7.48
CA GLY A 54 -10.35 -8.92 -8.54
C GLY A 54 -10.01 -9.71 -9.81
N LEU A 55 -9.79 -11.02 -9.71
CA LEU A 55 -9.57 -11.92 -10.86
C LEU A 55 -10.89 -12.28 -11.56
N ALA A 56 -12.00 -12.39 -10.83
CA ALA A 56 -13.32 -12.71 -11.37
C ALA A 56 -13.99 -11.50 -12.05
N ASP A 57 -13.76 -10.29 -11.54
CA ASP A 57 -14.27 -9.05 -12.12
C ASP A 57 -13.29 -8.47 -13.15
N THR A 58 -13.61 -8.61 -14.44
CA THR A 58 -12.89 -7.92 -15.54
C THR A 58 -13.15 -6.40 -15.54
N THR A 59 -14.15 -5.93 -14.78
CA THR A 59 -14.44 -4.52 -14.52
C THR A 59 -13.54 -3.96 -13.41
N PHE A 60 -12.24 -3.83 -13.72
CA PHE A 60 -11.18 -3.39 -12.81
C PHE A 60 -11.42 -1.98 -12.22
N SER A 61 -12.27 -1.85 -11.21
CA SER A 61 -12.38 -0.61 -10.43
C SER A 61 -12.50 -0.93 -8.94
N ALA A 62 -11.62 -1.77 -8.44
CA ALA A 62 -11.31 -1.75 -7.02
C ALA A 62 -10.76 -0.36 -6.65
N LYS A 63 -11.09 0.11 -5.44
CA LYS A 63 -10.35 1.22 -4.82
C LYS A 63 -8.90 0.73 -4.68
N PRO A 64 -7.87 1.48 -5.13
CA PRO A 64 -6.52 1.15 -4.73
C PRO A 64 -6.47 1.33 -3.20
N THR A 65 -6.48 0.22 -2.48
CA THR A 65 -6.46 0.19 -1.01
C THR A 65 -5.03 0.31 -0.48
N ASN A 66 -4.05 0.28 -1.38
CA ASN A 66 -2.65 0.22 -1.04
C ASN A 66 -2.12 1.66 -1.10
N GLY A 67 -1.79 2.22 0.05
CA GLY A 67 -1.00 3.44 0.17
C GLY A 67 0.44 3.04 0.46
N LEU A 68 1.40 3.54 -0.32
CA LEU A 68 2.82 3.33 -0.06
C LEU A 68 3.46 4.64 0.40
N LEU A 69 4.27 4.54 1.44
CA LEU A 69 5.09 5.65 1.91
C LEU A 69 6.46 5.58 1.25
N TRP A 70 6.87 6.69 0.64
CA TRP A 70 8.16 6.78 -0.04
C TRP A 70 8.97 7.94 0.54
N THR A 71 10.05 7.63 1.25
CA THR A 71 10.88 8.59 1.96
C THR A 71 12.11 8.91 1.12
N TRP A 72 12.41 10.20 0.95
CA TRP A 72 13.46 10.68 0.07
C TRP A 72 14.33 11.72 0.79
N SER A 73 15.66 11.57 0.72
CA SER A 73 16.60 12.53 1.30
C SER A 73 16.95 13.62 0.29
N ALA A 74 16.85 14.88 0.72
CA ALA A 74 17.18 16.03 -0.13
C ALA A 74 18.69 16.14 -0.44
N ASP A 75 19.55 15.59 0.43
CA ASP A 75 21.01 15.75 0.33
C ASP A 75 21.67 14.71 -0.58
N ASN A 76 20.96 13.64 -0.90
CA ASN A 76 21.46 12.62 -1.83
C ASN A 76 20.41 12.22 -2.88
N PRO A 77 20.10 13.14 -3.82
CA PRO A 77 19.06 12.93 -4.83
C PRO A 77 19.33 11.75 -5.77
N ALA A 78 20.59 11.29 -5.87
CA ALA A 78 21.00 10.21 -6.75
C ALA A 78 20.63 8.80 -6.24
N LEU A 79 20.36 8.63 -4.95
CA LEU A 79 20.06 7.32 -4.35
C LEU A 79 18.60 6.87 -4.52
N GLY A 80 17.72 7.72 -5.05
CA GLY A 80 16.29 7.45 -5.02
C GLY A 80 15.74 7.61 -3.60
N GLY A 81 14.62 6.96 -3.29
CA GLY A 81 14.05 7.00 -1.94
C GLY A 81 13.63 5.61 -1.48
N ASP A 82 13.43 5.45 -0.18
CA ASP A 82 13.10 4.18 0.46
C ASP A 82 11.60 3.99 0.65
N LEU A 83 11.12 2.80 0.32
CA LEU A 83 9.83 2.33 0.81
C LEU A 83 9.94 2.00 2.30
N GLN A 84 8.83 2.16 3.02
CA GLN A 84 8.77 1.98 4.47
C GLN A 84 9.35 0.64 4.95
N ASN A 85 9.16 -0.44 4.20
CA ASN A 85 9.48 -1.78 4.66
C ASN A 85 10.55 -2.52 3.86
N MET A 86 10.69 -2.22 2.57
CA MET A 86 11.52 -2.99 1.64
C MET A 86 12.70 -2.20 1.05
N GLY A 87 12.89 -0.95 1.47
CA GLY A 87 14.08 -0.15 1.14
C GLY A 87 14.02 0.54 -0.22
N ALA A 88 15.21 0.80 -0.79
CA ALA A 88 15.39 1.78 -1.86
C ALA A 88 14.69 1.39 -3.17
N ILE A 89 14.01 2.38 -3.75
CA ILE A 89 13.49 2.34 -5.10
C ILE A 89 13.88 3.61 -5.87
N THR A 90 13.96 3.48 -7.19
CA THR A 90 14.22 4.61 -8.07
C THR A 90 12.99 5.52 -8.19
N GLU A 91 13.20 6.79 -8.56
CA GLU A 91 12.10 7.70 -8.89
C GLU A 91 11.25 7.20 -10.07
N ALA A 92 11.87 6.54 -11.05
CA ALA A 92 11.15 5.94 -12.16
C ALA A 92 10.19 4.84 -11.69
N THR A 93 10.65 4.00 -10.74
CA THR A 93 9.83 2.97 -10.09
C THR A 93 8.69 3.60 -9.29
N ALA A 94 8.96 4.63 -8.49
CA ALA A 94 7.94 5.33 -7.72
C ALA A 94 6.88 5.98 -8.65
N ARG A 95 7.29 6.60 -9.75
CA ARG A 95 6.37 7.17 -10.74
C ARG A 95 5.51 6.10 -11.40
N MET A 96 6.09 4.96 -11.78
CA MET A 96 5.33 3.83 -12.33
C MET A 96 4.27 3.31 -11.35
N LEU A 97 4.63 3.15 -10.07
CA LEU A 97 3.72 2.67 -9.04
C LEU A 97 2.55 3.64 -8.77
N SER A 98 2.74 4.94 -8.98
CA SER A 98 1.70 5.96 -8.76
C SER A 98 0.48 5.81 -9.68
N CYS A 99 0.59 5.06 -10.78
CA CYS A 99 -0.53 4.80 -11.69
C CYS A 99 -1.64 3.96 -11.04
N ASP A 100 -1.27 3.00 -10.19
CA ASP A 100 -2.20 2.02 -9.62
C ASP A 100 -2.30 2.09 -8.10
N THR A 101 -1.44 2.86 -7.44
CA THR A 101 -1.28 2.89 -5.98
C THR A 101 -1.15 4.33 -5.53
N THR A 102 -1.66 4.66 -4.34
CA THR A 102 -1.43 5.99 -3.79
C THR A 102 -0.02 6.03 -3.21
N ILE A 103 0.85 6.91 -3.72
CA ILE A 103 2.20 7.11 -3.16
C ILE A 103 2.26 8.46 -2.46
N THR A 104 2.64 8.44 -1.20
CA THR A 104 2.93 9.64 -0.41
C THR A 104 4.44 9.81 -0.34
N LYS A 105 4.97 10.82 -1.04
CA LYS A 105 6.39 11.18 -0.98
C LYS A 105 6.66 12.03 0.26
N ILE A 106 7.60 11.63 1.11
CA ILE A 106 8.11 12.45 2.22
C ILE A 106 9.54 12.86 1.90
N ILE A 107 9.83 14.15 1.94
CA ILE A 107 11.17 14.71 1.78
C ILE A 107 11.73 15.02 3.15
N LEU A 108 12.89 14.48 3.48
CA LEU A 108 13.61 14.72 4.73
C LEU A 108 14.83 15.62 4.52
N ASP A 109 15.14 16.41 5.54
CA ASP A 109 16.41 17.15 5.68
C ASP A 109 17.56 16.20 6.12
N PRO A 110 18.80 16.69 6.24
CA PRO A 110 19.93 15.86 6.67
C PRO A 110 19.81 15.28 8.09
N ASN A 111 18.98 15.90 8.94
CA ASN A 111 18.73 15.46 10.31
C ASN A 111 17.51 14.51 10.42
N GLY A 112 16.88 14.15 9.30
CA GLY A 112 15.71 13.29 9.25
C GLY A 112 14.38 14.01 9.52
N VAL A 113 14.36 15.34 9.49
CA VAL A 113 13.16 16.16 9.71
C VAL A 113 12.37 16.31 8.42
N PRO A 114 11.03 16.06 8.41
CA PRO A 114 10.20 16.26 7.23
C PRO A 114 10.17 17.72 6.77
N LEU A 115 10.69 17.98 5.57
CA LEU A 115 10.60 19.27 4.88
C LEU A 115 9.32 19.39 4.06
N SER A 116 8.85 18.29 3.50
CA SER A 116 7.66 18.25 2.66
C SER A 116 7.00 16.88 2.69
N VAL A 117 5.67 16.88 2.74
CA VAL A 117 4.84 15.68 2.66
C VAL A 117 3.92 15.85 1.46
N GLY A 118 4.05 14.97 0.48
CA GLY A 118 3.24 14.97 -0.73
C GLY A 118 1.78 14.65 -0.43
N GLU A 119 0.86 15.35 -1.10
CA GLU A 119 -0.57 15.09 -0.96
C GLU A 119 -1.04 14.02 -1.95
N ALA A 120 -1.80 13.06 -1.44
CA ALA A 120 -2.55 12.12 -2.27
C ALA A 120 -3.80 12.82 -2.84
N LYS A 121 -3.76 13.25 -4.10
CA LYS A 121 -4.90 13.88 -4.77
C LYS A 121 -5.53 12.95 -5.81
N ARG A 122 -6.82 12.65 -5.64
CA ARG A 122 -7.60 11.87 -6.61
C ARG A 122 -8.23 12.79 -7.65
N PHE A 123 -7.75 12.72 -8.89
CA PHE A 123 -8.26 13.59 -9.97
C PHE A 123 -9.55 13.09 -10.63
N PHE A 124 -9.78 11.78 -10.64
CA PHE A 124 -10.96 11.17 -11.25
C PHE A 124 -11.86 10.52 -10.20
N THR A 125 -13.16 10.74 -10.33
CA THR A 125 -14.17 10.02 -9.55
C THR A 125 -14.14 8.51 -9.88
N PRO A 126 -14.66 7.65 -8.99
CA PRO A 126 -14.81 6.23 -9.30
C PRO A 126 -15.53 5.96 -10.63
N GLY A 127 -16.59 6.72 -10.94
CA GLY A 127 -17.33 6.61 -12.19
C GLY A 127 -16.51 6.99 -13.43
N GLN A 128 -15.73 8.08 -13.35
CA GLN A 128 -14.83 8.49 -14.43
C GLN A 128 -13.73 7.46 -14.73
N ARG A 129 -13.16 6.81 -13.70
CA ARG A 129 -12.19 5.72 -13.90
C ARG A 129 -12.82 4.50 -14.55
N LYS A 130 -14.02 4.10 -14.10
CA LYS A 130 -14.79 3.02 -14.75
C LYS A 130 -15.05 3.33 -16.22
N ALA A 131 -15.44 4.56 -16.55
CA ALA A 131 -15.70 4.96 -17.93
C ALA A 131 -14.45 4.95 -18.85
N LEU A 132 -13.24 5.08 -18.30
CA LEU A 132 -12.00 4.95 -19.06
C LEU A 132 -11.66 3.51 -19.44
N LEU A 133 -12.11 2.52 -18.67
CA LEU A 133 -11.78 1.10 -18.88
C LEU A 133 -12.64 0.41 -19.95
N VAL A 134 -13.81 0.97 -20.26
CA VAL A 134 -14.74 0.42 -21.26
C VAL A 134 -14.49 1.05 -22.65
N ARG A 135 -13.28 1.57 -22.89
CA ARG A 135 -12.91 2.28 -24.12
C ARG A 135 -11.83 1.54 -24.91
#